data_AF-A0A2A4E500-F1
#
_entry.id   AF-A0A2A4E500-F1
#
_cell.length_a   1.000
_cell.length_b   1.000
_cell.length_c   1.000
_cell.angle_alpha   90.00
_cell.angle_beta   90.00
_cell.angle_gamma   90.00
#
_symmetry.space_group_name_H-M   'P 1'
#
loop_
_entity.id
_entity.type
_entity.pdbx_description
1 polymer ?
#
loop_
_entity_poly.entity_id
_entity_poly.type
_entity_poly.pdbx_seq_one_letter_code
_entity_poly.pdbx_strand_id
1 'polypeptide(L)'
;MTTTYIETGGHVRVYDDAVRTHEVFPLGTYRVHFTSKEGFSLIKVDDLTVGTERVYGGLDRKVAKIFRSYALSDRSLGVMLSGDKGIGKTLFLRMVAEEARDQALPVVIVSEDNEGIVEFLDSLDECLIVFDEFEKTFPVARRGGVDGANRQNQFLSLFDGLSSVKRIYCLTVNDINDVSTYIVNRPGRFHYHMRFEYPGPDEVRQYLLDQAPNADPTEIENVALFSRRARLNYDHLRAIAFELAQPDTLFSEIVQDLNIKSIEPSLYRIEARFPDGKVWSEEAEMNLFERGDVGRTYELRNANRSLFASFVPRDLVFESDGTIFIPIDRLELVDDEDEEPEIYPTSVSLTLVGQTAYGFGL
;
A
#
# COMPACT_ATOMS: atom_id res chain seq x y z
N MET A 1 -25.05 -15.77 -45.06
CA MET A 1 -25.24 -15.23 -43.70
C MET A 1 -26.43 -15.95 -43.12
N THR A 2 -26.19 -16.90 -42.23
CA THR A 2 -27.23 -17.60 -41.50
C THR A 2 -27.65 -16.71 -40.33
N THR A 3 -28.95 -16.45 -40.22
CA THR A 3 -29.51 -15.60 -39.17
C THR A 3 -29.90 -16.47 -37.98
N THR A 4 -29.48 -16.08 -36.78
CA THR A 4 -29.83 -16.76 -35.53
C THR A 4 -30.96 -16.00 -34.83
N TYR A 5 -31.98 -16.73 -34.37
CA TYR A 5 -33.11 -16.15 -33.63
C TYR A 5 -33.09 -16.65 -32.20
N ILE A 6 -33.02 -15.75 -31.22
CA ILE A 6 -33.10 -16.07 -29.78
C ILE A 6 -34.44 -15.55 -29.26
N GLU A 7 -35.23 -16.41 -28.63
CA GLU A 7 -36.48 -16.02 -27.97
C GLU A 7 -36.28 -15.94 -26.45
N THR A 8 -36.74 -14.87 -25.83
CA THR A 8 -36.71 -14.67 -24.37
C THR A 8 -37.97 -13.96 -23.91
N GLY A 9 -38.74 -14.59 -23.03
CA GLY A 9 -39.98 -13.98 -22.51
C GLY A 9 -41.01 -13.59 -23.59
N GLY A 10 -41.05 -14.31 -24.72
CA GLY A 10 -41.91 -14.00 -25.87
C GLY A 10 -41.37 -12.91 -26.83
N HIS A 11 -40.18 -12.36 -26.55
CA HIS A 11 -39.49 -11.46 -27.47
C HIS A 11 -38.48 -12.25 -28.31
N VAL A 12 -38.60 -12.19 -29.63
CA VAL A 12 -37.63 -12.77 -30.57
C VAL A 12 -36.62 -11.70 -30.99
N ARG A 13 -35.34 -11.94 -30.70
CA ARG A 13 -34.22 -11.11 -31.14
C ARG A 13 -33.47 -11.81 -32.27
N VAL A 14 -33.06 -11.02 -33.26
CA VAL A 14 -32.40 -11.47 -34.48
C VAL A 14 -30.92 -11.12 -34.40
N TYR A 15 -30.07 -12.11 -34.63
CA TYR A 15 -28.62 -11.99 -34.60
C TYR A 15 -27.99 -12.64 -35.84
N ASP A 16 -26.69 -12.42 -36.03
CA ASP A 16 -25.91 -13.07 -37.07
C ASP A 16 -25.49 -14.51 -36.67
N ASP A 17 -24.57 -15.09 -37.43
CA ASP A 17 -24.02 -16.43 -37.20
C ASP A 17 -22.93 -16.47 -36.12
N ALA A 18 -22.57 -15.34 -35.51
CA ALA A 18 -21.55 -15.27 -34.46
C ALA A 18 -22.10 -15.56 -33.05
N VAL A 19 -23.42 -15.74 -32.91
CA VAL A 19 -24.08 -16.04 -31.63
C VAL A 19 -23.59 -17.37 -31.06
N ARG A 20 -23.24 -17.33 -29.77
CA ARG A 20 -22.92 -18.50 -28.97
C ARG A 20 -23.78 -18.48 -27.71
N THR A 21 -24.38 -19.62 -27.38
CA THR A 21 -25.09 -19.82 -26.12
C THR A 21 -24.18 -20.61 -25.16
N HIS A 22 -24.30 -20.30 -23.88
CA HIS A 22 -23.53 -20.96 -22.82
C HIS A 22 -24.49 -21.36 -21.70
N GLU A 23 -24.37 -22.60 -21.22
CA GLU A 23 -25.18 -23.12 -20.10
C GLU A 23 -24.59 -22.77 -18.73
N VAL A 24 -23.30 -22.42 -18.71
CA VAL A 24 -22.56 -21.99 -17.52
C VAL A 24 -21.82 -20.70 -17.86
N PHE A 25 -21.62 -19.83 -16.86
CA PHE A 25 -20.82 -18.62 -17.02
C PHE A 25 -19.40 -18.97 -17.52
N PRO A 26 -19.02 -18.59 -18.75
CA PRO A 26 -17.73 -18.99 -19.30
C PRO A 26 -16.56 -18.39 -18.52
N LEU A 27 -15.48 -19.16 -18.39
CA LEU A 27 -14.27 -18.71 -17.71
C LEU A 27 -13.61 -17.54 -18.45
N GLY A 28 -13.21 -16.53 -17.69
CA GLY A 28 -12.47 -15.37 -18.15
C GLY A 28 -12.72 -14.15 -17.27
N THR A 29 -12.11 -13.04 -17.65
CA THR A 29 -12.33 -11.74 -17.02
C THR A 29 -13.29 -10.90 -17.88
N TYR A 30 -14.27 -10.31 -17.23
CA TYR A 30 -15.34 -9.53 -17.84
C TYR A 30 -15.44 -8.18 -17.17
N ARG A 31 -15.77 -7.15 -17.94
CA ARG A 31 -16.14 -5.84 -17.42
C ARG A 31 -17.64 -5.64 -17.59
N VAL A 32 -18.29 -5.14 -16.54
CA VAL A 32 -19.69 -4.72 -16.62
C VAL A 32 -19.79 -3.52 -17.57
N HIS A 33 -20.73 -3.59 -18.50
CA HIS A 33 -21.04 -2.52 -19.42
C HIS A 33 -22.53 -2.26 -19.43
N PHE A 34 -22.92 -0.99 -19.48
CA PHE A 34 -24.32 -0.58 -19.54
C PHE A 34 -24.55 0.38 -20.70
N THR A 35 -25.64 0.14 -21.45
CA THR A 35 -26.19 1.15 -22.36
C THR A 35 -27.69 1.30 -22.13
N SER A 36 -28.21 2.50 -22.35
CA SER A 36 -29.66 2.76 -22.24
C SER A 36 -30.51 1.96 -23.23
N LYS A 37 -29.90 1.43 -24.30
CA LYS A 37 -30.60 0.65 -25.34
C LYS A 37 -30.62 -0.85 -25.04
N GLU A 38 -29.51 -1.39 -24.54
CA GLU A 38 -29.31 -2.84 -24.39
C GLU A 38 -29.36 -3.31 -22.93
N GLY A 39 -29.26 -2.38 -21.97
CA GLY A 39 -29.15 -2.67 -20.55
C GLY A 39 -27.75 -3.13 -20.15
N PHE A 40 -27.66 -3.93 -19.09
CA PHE A 40 -26.41 -4.49 -18.60
C PHE A 40 -25.93 -5.66 -19.46
N SER A 41 -24.63 -5.70 -19.69
CA SER A 41 -23.93 -6.77 -20.39
C SER A 41 -22.53 -6.96 -19.80
N LEU A 42 -21.88 -8.06 -20.19
CA LEU A 42 -20.50 -8.36 -19.84
C LEU A 42 -19.62 -8.34 -21.10
N ILE A 43 -18.59 -7.50 -21.10
CA ILE A 43 -17.60 -7.45 -22.17
C ILE A 43 -16.37 -8.22 -21.69
N LYS A 44 -15.96 -9.26 -22.44
CA LYS A 44 -14.72 -9.98 -22.13
C LYS A 44 -13.52 -9.05 -22.33
N VAL A 45 -12.64 -9.01 -21.34
CA VAL A 45 -11.42 -8.19 -21.35
C VAL A 45 -10.21 -9.08 -21.09
N ASP A 46 -9.01 -8.50 -21.22
CA ASP A 46 -7.79 -9.18 -20.80
C ASP A 46 -7.85 -9.55 -19.32
N ASP A 47 -7.28 -10.71 -19.05
CA ASP A 47 -7.27 -11.30 -17.73
C ASP A 47 -6.44 -10.46 -16.75
N LEU A 48 -7.02 -10.14 -15.59
CA LEU A 48 -6.27 -9.57 -14.47
C LEU A 48 -5.21 -10.58 -14.03
N THR A 49 -3.94 -10.28 -14.30
CA THR A 49 -2.79 -11.13 -14.00
C THR A 49 -1.74 -10.31 -13.26
N VAL A 50 -0.95 -10.99 -12.41
CA VAL A 50 0.17 -10.35 -11.70
C VAL A 50 1.31 -9.97 -12.67
N GLY A 51 1.43 -10.69 -13.78
CA GLY A 51 2.50 -10.48 -14.75
C GLY A 51 3.86 -10.87 -14.17
N THR A 52 4.88 -10.06 -14.42
CA THR A 52 6.25 -10.27 -13.90
C THR A 52 6.52 -9.51 -12.60
N GLU A 53 5.50 -8.86 -12.02
CA GLU A 53 5.65 -8.09 -10.79
C GLU A 53 5.94 -9.04 -9.62
N ARG A 54 7.06 -8.84 -8.93
CA ARG A 54 7.38 -9.65 -7.75
C ARG A 54 6.44 -9.28 -6.61
N VAL A 55 5.94 -10.30 -5.92
CA VAL A 55 5.07 -10.14 -4.76
C VAL A 55 5.90 -10.15 -3.49
N TYR A 56 5.71 -9.14 -2.64
CA TYR A 56 6.38 -9.02 -1.34
C TYR A 56 5.37 -9.21 -0.20
N GLY A 57 5.85 -9.25 1.06
CA GLY A 57 4.96 -9.22 2.24
C GLY A 57 4.11 -10.47 2.49
N GLY A 58 4.40 -11.60 1.82
CA GLY A 58 3.71 -12.87 2.03
C GLY A 58 2.22 -12.86 1.63
N LEU A 59 1.87 -12.03 0.65
CA LEU A 59 0.50 -11.88 0.16
C LEU A 59 -0.13 -13.19 -0.32
N ASP A 60 0.65 -14.13 -0.86
CA ASP A 60 0.16 -15.46 -1.30
C ASP A 60 -0.58 -16.21 -0.20
N ARG A 61 -0.08 -16.12 1.05
CA ARG A 61 -0.73 -16.76 2.20
C ARG A 61 -2.09 -16.14 2.49
N LYS A 62 -2.25 -14.83 2.27
CA LYS A 62 -3.53 -14.13 2.45
C LYS A 62 -4.52 -14.52 1.33
N VAL A 63 -4.06 -14.67 0.09
CA VAL A 63 -4.88 -15.19 -1.02
C VAL A 63 -5.36 -16.60 -0.71
N ALA A 64 -4.46 -17.53 -0.38
CA ALA A 64 -4.82 -18.90 -0.01
C ALA A 64 -5.82 -18.95 1.16
N LYS A 65 -5.70 -18.04 2.13
CA LYS A 65 -6.66 -17.91 3.24
C LYS A 65 -8.07 -17.52 2.77
N ILE A 66 -8.19 -16.62 1.80
CA ILE A 66 -9.49 -16.22 1.21
C ILE A 66 -10.19 -17.44 0.61
N PHE A 67 -9.51 -18.15 -0.28
CA PHE A 67 -10.10 -19.28 -1.00
C PHE A 67 -10.36 -20.48 -0.11
N ARG A 68 -9.52 -20.73 0.91
CA ARG A 68 -9.81 -21.75 1.92
C ARG A 68 -11.13 -21.46 2.65
N SER A 69 -11.37 -20.21 3.04
CA SER A 69 -12.60 -19.83 3.72
C SER A 69 -13.82 -19.85 2.80
N TYR A 70 -13.63 -19.48 1.53
CA TYR A 70 -14.69 -19.58 0.53
C TYR A 70 -15.11 -21.04 0.25
N ALA A 71 -14.14 -21.96 0.22
CA ALA A 71 -14.41 -23.39 0.05
C ALA A 71 -15.18 -24.00 1.24
N LEU A 72 -14.93 -23.50 2.46
CA LEU A 72 -15.58 -23.97 3.69
C LEU A 72 -16.94 -23.31 3.97
N SER A 73 -17.28 -22.24 3.23
CA SER A 73 -18.51 -21.46 3.41
C SER A 73 -19.56 -21.84 2.37
N ASP A 74 -20.82 -21.91 2.82
CA ASP A 74 -22.01 -22.02 1.98
C ASP A 74 -22.55 -20.64 1.55
N ARG A 75 -21.92 -19.55 2.01
CA ARG A 75 -22.32 -18.16 1.75
C ARG A 75 -21.26 -17.41 0.97
N SER A 76 -21.70 -16.31 0.34
CA SER A 76 -20.81 -15.33 -0.27
C SER A 76 -19.78 -14.77 0.71
N LEU A 77 -18.60 -14.47 0.19
CA LEU A 77 -17.45 -14.00 0.96
C LEU A 77 -17.08 -12.57 0.55
N GLY A 78 -17.22 -11.62 1.46
CA GLY A 78 -16.71 -10.26 1.28
C GLY A 78 -15.25 -10.11 1.74
N VAL A 79 -14.43 -9.53 0.87
CA VAL A 79 -13.03 -9.17 1.08
C VAL A 79 -12.88 -7.67 0.80
N MET A 80 -12.43 -6.92 1.79
CA MET A 80 -12.17 -5.49 1.68
C MET A 80 -10.68 -5.23 1.91
N LEU A 81 -10.06 -4.52 0.98
CA LEU A 81 -8.65 -4.13 1.01
C LEU A 81 -8.60 -2.63 1.21
N SER A 82 -8.07 -2.15 2.35
CA SER A 82 -8.02 -0.72 2.64
C SER A 82 -6.59 -0.22 2.86
N GLY A 83 -6.33 1.02 2.51
CA GLY A 83 -5.11 1.74 2.84
C GLY A 83 -4.70 2.70 1.71
N ASP A 84 -3.67 3.50 1.91
CA ASP A 84 -3.27 4.57 1.01
C ASP A 84 -2.98 4.13 -0.44
N LYS A 85 -3.01 5.07 -1.39
CA LYS A 85 -2.72 4.79 -2.80
C LYS A 85 -1.26 4.33 -2.98
N GLY A 86 -1.05 3.35 -3.86
CA GLY A 86 0.29 2.90 -4.23
C GLY A 86 0.91 1.86 -3.28
N ILE A 87 0.18 1.30 -2.33
CA ILE A 87 0.70 0.29 -1.36
C ILE A 87 0.45 -1.17 -1.79
N GLY A 88 0.07 -1.43 -3.05
CA GLY A 88 -0.09 -2.79 -3.57
C GLY A 88 -1.50 -3.41 -3.47
N LYS A 89 -2.54 -2.63 -3.18
CA LYS A 89 -3.94 -3.12 -3.15
C LYS A 89 -4.39 -3.72 -4.49
N THR A 90 -4.13 -3.02 -5.59
CA THR A 90 -4.48 -3.46 -6.95
C THR A 90 -3.66 -4.70 -7.36
N LEU A 91 -2.39 -4.80 -6.95
CA LEU A 91 -1.57 -6.00 -7.15
C LEU A 91 -2.19 -7.20 -6.45
N PHE A 92 -2.57 -7.06 -5.17
CA PHE A 92 -3.25 -8.13 -4.44
C PHE A 92 -4.58 -8.53 -5.08
N LEU A 93 -5.34 -7.55 -5.57
CA LEU A 93 -6.59 -7.82 -6.27
C LEU A 93 -6.37 -8.65 -7.54
N ARG A 94 -5.30 -8.40 -8.30
CA ARG A 94 -4.91 -9.23 -9.45
C ARG A 94 -4.57 -10.65 -9.02
N MET A 95 -3.86 -10.83 -7.89
CA MET A 95 -3.58 -12.17 -7.35
C MET A 95 -4.86 -12.93 -6.98
N VAL A 96 -5.83 -12.25 -6.36
CA VAL A 96 -7.14 -12.84 -6.04
C VAL A 96 -7.91 -13.21 -7.31
N ALA A 97 -7.83 -12.37 -8.35
CA ALA A 97 -8.46 -12.65 -9.63
C ALA A 97 -7.83 -13.84 -10.38
N GLU A 98 -6.50 -13.97 -10.30
CA GLU A 98 -5.77 -15.10 -10.87
C GLU A 98 -6.15 -16.41 -10.19
N GLU A 99 -6.08 -16.47 -8.85
CA GLU A 99 -6.50 -17.65 -8.08
C GLU A 99 -7.99 -17.96 -8.28
N ALA A 100 -8.86 -16.96 -8.43
CA ALA A 100 -10.27 -17.20 -8.75
C ALA A 100 -10.42 -17.97 -10.05
N ARG A 101 -9.70 -17.57 -11.11
CA ARG A 101 -9.74 -18.30 -12.39
C ARG A 101 -9.16 -19.70 -12.29
N ASP A 102 -8.11 -19.90 -11.50
CA ASP A 102 -7.54 -21.23 -11.23
C ASP A 102 -8.54 -22.15 -10.51
N GLN A 103 -9.42 -21.58 -9.69
CA GLN A 103 -10.57 -22.25 -9.07
C GLN A 103 -11.81 -22.32 -9.98
N ALA A 104 -11.65 -22.05 -11.29
CA ALA A 104 -12.72 -22.02 -12.29
C ALA A 104 -13.84 -20.99 -12.04
N LEU A 105 -13.55 -19.91 -11.32
CA LEU A 105 -14.47 -18.79 -11.09
C LEU A 105 -14.21 -17.69 -12.13
N PRO A 106 -15.21 -17.31 -12.95
CA PRO A 106 -15.12 -16.11 -13.77
C PRO A 106 -14.90 -14.86 -12.91
N VAL A 107 -14.23 -13.86 -13.49
CA VAL A 107 -13.95 -12.58 -12.81
C VAL A 107 -14.77 -11.48 -13.46
N VAL A 108 -15.48 -10.69 -12.66
CA VAL A 108 -16.33 -9.58 -13.10
C VAL A 108 -15.85 -8.29 -12.47
N ILE A 109 -15.43 -7.34 -13.30
CA ILE A 109 -14.95 -6.02 -12.90
C ILE A 109 -16.09 -5.02 -13.03
N VAL A 110 -16.39 -4.33 -11.94
CA VAL A 110 -17.38 -3.25 -11.88
C VAL A 110 -16.66 -1.91 -11.81
N SER A 111 -16.84 -1.08 -12.83
CA SER A 111 -16.18 0.24 -12.93
C SER A 111 -17.15 1.41 -13.08
N GLU A 112 -18.45 1.16 -13.15
CA GLU A 112 -19.48 2.17 -13.42
C GLU A 112 -20.68 1.99 -12.46
N ASP A 113 -21.30 3.11 -12.07
CA ASP A 113 -22.53 3.14 -11.27
C ASP A 113 -23.74 3.43 -12.18
N ASN A 114 -24.57 2.41 -12.41
CA ASN A 114 -25.81 2.52 -13.17
C ASN A 114 -26.95 1.91 -12.36
N GLU A 115 -28.15 2.48 -12.46
CA GLU A 115 -29.35 1.95 -11.80
C GLU A 115 -29.63 0.51 -12.26
N GLY A 116 -29.89 -0.39 -11.32
CA GLY A 116 -30.09 -1.82 -11.61
C GLY A 116 -28.81 -2.68 -11.53
N ILE A 117 -27.65 -2.09 -11.19
CA ILE A 117 -26.37 -2.83 -11.12
C ILE A 117 -26.42 -3.97 -10.10
N VAL A 118 -27.11 -3.78 -8.98
CA VAL A 118 -27.22 -4.78 -7.92
C VAL A 118 -28.00 -5.99 -8.40
N GLU A 119 -29.16 -5.77 -9.03
CA GLU A 119 -30.00 -6.81 -9.60
C GLU A 119 -29.26 -7.58 -10.70
N PHE A 120 -28.49 -6.86 -11.53
CA PHE A 120 -27.66 -7.49 -12.54
C PHE A 120 -26.58 -8.38 -11.92
N LEU A 121 -25.83 -7.90 -10.93
CA LEU A 121 -24.79 -8.68 -10.26
C LEU A 121 -25.36 -9.90 -9.51
N ASP A 122 -26.54 -9.77 -8.90
CA ASP A 122 -27.22 -10.88 -8.22
C ASP A 122 -27.76 -11.95 -9.21
N SER A 123 -27.92 -11.59 -10.50
CA SER A 123 -28.33 -12.53 -11.54
C SER A 123 -27.21 -13.42 -12.10
N LEU A 124 -25.94 -13.09 -11.80
CA LEU A 124 -24.77 -13.81 -12.32
C LEU A 124 -24.56 -15.15 -11.60
N ASP A 125 -23.94 -16.13 -12.25
CA ASP A 125 -23.53 -17.36 -11.55
C ASP A 125 -22.41 -17.11 -10.52
N GLU A 126 -21.94 -18.20 -9.89
CA GLU A 126 -20.81 -18.20 -8.97
C GLU A 126 -19.56 -17.61 -9.65
N CYS A 127 -19.07 -16.48 -9.12
CA CYS A 127 -17.95 -15.71 -9.68
C CYS A 127 -17.25 -14.85 -8.63
N LEU A 128 -16.10 -14.28 -9.00
CA LEU A 128 -15.44 -13.20 -8.28
C LEU A 128 -15.92 -11.85 -8.84
N ILE A 129 -16.47 -10.98 -8.00
CA ILE A 129 -16.85 -9.61 -8.34
C ILE A 129 -15.84 -8.65 -7.72
N VAL A 130 -15.22 -7.86 -8.57
CA VAL A 130 -14.13 -6.92 -8.29
C VAL A 130 -14.65 -5.48 -8.35
N PHE A 131 -14.35 -4.72 -7.30
CA PHE A 131 -14.52 -3.28 -7.24
C PHE A 131 -13.16 -2.65 -6.91
N ASP A 132 -12.53 -1.97 -7.87
CA ASP A 132 -11.27 -1.25 -7.61
C ASP A 132 -11.58 0.24 -7.37
N GLU A 133 -10.99 0.81 -6.32
CA GLU A 133 -11.25 2.16 -5.83
C GLU A 133 -12.76 2.41 -5.65
N PHE A 134 -13.43 1.52 -4.91
CA PHE A 134 -14.89 1.46 -4.76
C PHE A 134 -15.51 2.80 -4.39
N GLU A 135 -14.83 3.59 -3.54
CA GLU A 135 -15.26 4.92 -3.13
C GLU A 135 -15.33 5.94 -4.27
N LYS A 136 -14.54 5.76 -5.33
CA LYS A 136 -14.53 6.64 -6.50
C LYS A 136 -15.69 6.34 -7.44
N THR A 137 -16.02 5.07 -7.63
CA THR A 137 -17.17 4.67 -8.45
C THR A 137 -18.49 4.89 -7.69
N PHE A 138 -18.50 4.63 -6.39
CA PHE A 138 -19.69 4.72 -5.55
C PHE A 138 -19.44 5.64 -4.35
N PRO A 139 -19.51 6.97 -4.52
CA PRO A 139 -19.21 7.91 -3.46
C PRO A 139 -20.26 7.89 -2.34
N VAL A 140 -19.81 8.07 -1.09
CA VAL A 140 -20.71 8.36 0.04
C VAL A 140 -21.26 9.77 -0.13
N ALA A 141 -22.57 9.94 0.03
CA ALA A 141 -23.19 11.26 0.04
C ALA A 141 -22.58 12.12 1.16
N ARG A 142 -22.00 13.27 0.82
CA ARG A 142 -21.44 14.20 1.81
C ARG A 142 -22.56 14.76 2.68
N ARG A 143 -22.37 14.77 4.01
CA ARG A 143 -23.32 15.39 4.96
C ARG A 143 -23.58 16.85 4.53
N GLY A 144 -24.82 17.16 4.14
CA GLY A 144 -25.27 18.52 3.80
C GLY A 144 -25.53 18.80 2.31
N GLY A 145 -25.32 17.83 1.41
CA GLY A 145 -25.77 17.94 0.02
C GLY A 145 -27.26 17.60 -0.11
N VAL A 146 -28.02 18.41 -0.85
CA VAL A 146 -29.49 18.28 -1.01
C VAL A 146 -29.89 17.06 -1.86
N ASP A 147 -28.96 16.42 -2.57
CA ASP A 147 -29.27 15.29 -3.46
C ASP A 147 -28.35 14.09 -3.22
N GLY A 148 -28.91 13.00 -2.68
CA GLY A 148 -28.34 11.66 -2.81
C GLY A 148 -28.43 10.80 -1.56
N ALA A 149 -29.19 9.70 -1.65
CA ALA A 149 -28.98 8.55 -0.77
C ALA A 149 -27.55 8.01 -0.99
N ASN A 150 -26.92 7.49 0.06
CA ASN A 150 -25.59 6.88 -0.05
C ASN A 150 -25.63 5.74 -1.07
N ARG A 151 -24.98 5.94 -2.24
CA ARG A 151 -24.97 4.99 -3.36
C ARG A 151 -24.43 3.63 -2.96
N GLN A 152 -23.52 3.57 -2.00
CA GLN A 152 -22.96 2.30 -1.53
C GLN A 152 -23.99 1.42 -0.82
N ASN A 153 -25.06 2.01 -0.26
CA ASN A 153 -26.07 1.25 0.46
C ASN A 153 -26.86 0.30 -0.46
N GLN A 154 -26.87 0.53 -1.78
CA GLN A 154 -27.52 -0.37 -2.73
C GLN A 154 -26.91 -1.79 -2.70
N PHE A 155 -25.61 -1.90 -2.38
CA PHE A 155 -24.91 -3.18 -2.34
C PHE A 155 -25.16 -3.99 -1.05
N LEU A 156 -25.86 -3.43 -0.06
CA LEU A 156 -26.09 -4.11 1.21
C LEU A 156 -26.87 -5.42 1.08
N SER A 157 -27.72 -5.53 0.04
CA SER A 157 -28.44 -6.75 -0.32
C SER A 157 -27.52 -7.80 -0.93
N LEU A 158 -26.57 -7.45 -1.81
CA LEU A 158 -25.60 -8.42 -2.34
C LEU A 158 -24.79 -9.09 -1.24
N PHE A 159 -24.52 -8.34 -0.18
CA PHE A 159 -23.76 -8.81 0.96
C PHE A 159 -24.63 -9.54 1.98
N ASP A 160 -25.96 -9.55 1.86
CA ASP A 160 -26.84 -10.06 2.91
C ASP A 160 -26.95 -11.57 3.08
N GLY A 161 -26.43 -12.30 2.11
CA GLY A 161 -26.44 -13.76 2.10
C GLY A 161 -27.82 -14.34 1.84
N LEU A 162 -28.79 -13.55 1.36
CA LEU A 162 -30.08 -14.05 0.86
C LEU A 162 -29.99 -14.62 -0.55
N SER A 163 -28.93 -14.26 -1.31
CA SER A 163 -28.66 -14.86 -2.62
C SER A 163 -28.40 -16.36 -2.47
N SER A 164 -29.05 -17.18 -3.31
CA SER A 164 -28.85 -18.64 -3.33
C SER A 164 -27.52 -19.05 -3.95
N VAL A 165 -26.84 -18.12 -4.63
CA VAL A 165 -25.55 -18.33 -5.29
C VAL A 165 -24.47 -17.65 -4.48
N LYS A 166 -23.48 -18.42 -4.02
CA LYS A 166 -22.33 -17.86 -3.31
C LYS A 166 -21.36 -17.20 -4.29
N ARG A 167 -20.85 -16.03 -3.95
CA ARG A 167 -19.86 -15.27 -4.75
C ARG A 167 -18.76 -14.70 -3.86
N ILE A 168 -17.63 -14.34 -4.44
CA ILE A 168 -16.60 -13.57 -3.74
C ILE A 168 -16.76 -12.11 -4.15
N TYR A 169 -16.86 -11.20 -3.18
CA TYR A 169 -16.86 -9.75 -3.43
C TYR A 169 -15.53 -9.19 -2.94
N CYS A 170 -14.69 -8.69 -3.83
CA CYS A 170 -13.41 -8.10 -3.49
C CYS A 170 -13.40 -6.61 -3.81
N LEU A 171 -13.22 -5.76 -2.79
CA LEU A 171 -13.23 -4.31 -2.92
C LEU A 171 -11.91 -3.72 -2.46
N THR A 172 -11.37 -2.75 -3.21
CA THR A 172 -10.26 -1.90 -2.74
C THR A 172 -10.79 -0.51 -2.40
N VAL A 173 -10.26 0.07 -1.33
CA VAL A 173 -10.59 1.43 -0.90
C VAL A 173 -9.35 2.16 -0.40
N ASN A 174 -9.23 3.45 -0.70
CA ASN A 174 -8.08 4.25 -0.25
C ASN A 174 -8.24 4.71 1.21
N ASP A 175 -9.42 5.17 1.58
CA ASP A 175 -9.76 5.53 2.97
C ASP A 175 -11.02 4.76 3.39
N ILE A 176 -10.96 4.09 4.55
CA ILE A 176 -12.10 3.38 5.11
C ILE A 176 -13.24 4.32 5.52
N ASN A 177 -12.95 5.59 5.78
CA ASN A 177 -13.96 6.62 6.09
C ASN A 177 -14.84 6.96 4.88
N ASP A 178 -14.35 6.69 3.67
CA ASP A 178 -15.11 6.84 2.42
C ASP A 178 -15.98 5.61 2.11
N VAL A 179 -16.10 4.67 3.07
CA VAL A 179 -16.98 3.51 2.99
C VAL A 179 -18.10 3.62 4.01
N SER A 180 -19.31 3.26 3.59
CA SER A 180 -20.49 3.19 4.44
C SER A 180 -20.22 2.31 5.66
N THR A 181 -20.49 2.84 6.86
CA THR A 181 -20.36 2.10 8.12
C THR A 181 -21.21 0.83 8.15
N TYR A 182 -22.30 0.79 7.36
CA TYR A 182 -23.15 -0.39 7.20
C TYR A 182 -22.49 -1.54 6.43
N ILE A 183 -21.48 -1.25 5.61
CA ILE A 183 -20.64 -2.22 4.91
C ILE A 183 -19.51 -2.66 5.83
N VAL A 184 -18.79 -1.70 6.43
CA VAL A 184 -17.61 -1.95 7.27
C VAL A 184 -17.94 -2.77 8.52
N ASN A 185 -19.02 -2.45 9.23
CA ASN A 185 -19.35 -3.07 10.53
C ASN A 185 -20.19 -4.36 10.43
N ARG A 186 -20.15 -5.08 9.31
CA ARG A 186 -20.86 -6.37 9.14
C ARG A 186 -19.87 -7.54 9.03
N PRO A 187 -19.33 -8.03 10.16
CA PRO A 187 -18.31 -9.09 10.18
C PRO A 187 -18.81 -10.45 9.63
N GLY A 188 -20.12 -10.67 9.57
CA GLY A 188 -20.71 -11.86 8.95
C GLY A 188 -20.78 -11.84 7.41
N ARG A 189 -20.37 -10.72 6.77
CA ARG A 189 -20.55 -10.48 5.33
C ARG A 189 -19.25 -10.03 4.67
N PHE A 190 -18.56 -9.08 5.30
CA PHE A 190 -17.14 -8.82 5.04
C PHE A 190 -16.31 -9.62 6.02
N HIS A 191 -16.04 -10.86 5.64
CA HIS A 191 -15.29 -11.79 6.47
C HIS A 191 -13.82 -11.35 6.59
N TYR A 192 -13.26 -10.73 5.54
CA TYR A 192 -11.92 -10.18 5.57
C TYR A 192 -11.94 -8.68 5.34
N HIS A 193 -11.41 -7.93 6.32
CA HIS A 193 -10.93 -6.57 6.14
C HIS A 193 -9.42 -6.60 6.29
N MET A 194 -8.70 -6.48 5.17
CA MET A 194 -7.24 -6.46 5.14
C MET A 194 -6.76 -5.02 5.00
N ARG A 195 -6.14 -4.51 6.07
CA ARG A 195 -5.46 -3.23 6.03
C ARG A 195 -4.08 -3.42 5.43
N PHE A 196 -3.81 -2.69 4.36
CA PHE A 196 -2.49 -2.60 3.76
C PHE A 196 -1.78 -1.44 4.41
N GLU A 197 -0.51 -1.67 4.74
CA GLU A 197 0.37 -0.71 5.37
C GLU A 197 1.47 -0.35 4.38
N TYR A 198 2.23 0.68 4.72
CA TYR A 198 3.43 1.02 3.97
C TYR A 198 4.47 -0.09 4.11
N PRO A 199 5.23 -0.39 3.04
CA PRO A 199 6.29 -1.39 3.09
C PRO A 199 7.30 -1.06 4.18
N GLY A 200 7.61 -2.06 5.00
CA GLY A 200 8.63 -1.95 6.04
C GLY A 200 10.06 -1.95 5.46
N PRO A 201 11.08 -1.70 6.29
CA PRO A 201 12.48 -1.63 5.85
C PRO A 201 12.96 -2.86 5.07
N ASP A 202 12.59 -4.06 5.53
CA ASP A 202 13.00 -5.30 4.87
C ASP A 202 12.35 -5.47 3.49
N GLU A 203 11.09 -5.07 3.37
CA GLU A 203 10.35 -5.08 2.11
C GLU A 203 10.90 -4.03 1.14
N VAL A 204 11.21 -2.83 1.62
CA VAL A 204 11.87 -1.76 0.84
C VAL A 204 13.23 -2.22 0.33
N ARG A 205 14.07 -2.78 1.21
CA ARG A 205 15.39 -3.30 0.84
C ARG A 205 15.28 -4.36 -0.26
N GLN A 206 14.40 -5.35 -0.04
CA GLN A 206 14.19 -6.41 -1.02
C GLN A 206 13.68 -5.88 -2.36
N TYR A 207 12.73 -4.94 -2.33
CA TYR A 207 12.21 -4.28 -3.53
C TYR A 207 13.31 -3.56 -4.31
N LEU A 208 14.14 -2.77 -3.63
CA LEU A 208 15.21 -1.99 -4.28
C LEU A 208 16.31 -2.90 -4.85
N LEU A 209 16.68 -3.97 -4.15
CA LEU A 209 17.63 -4.97 -4.68
C LEU A 209 17.11 -5.61 -5.98
N ASP A 210 15.80 -5.79 -6.09
CA ASP A 210 15.19 -6.39 -7.27
C ASP A 210 15.03 -5.39 -8.43
N GLN A 211 14.70 -4.13 -8.13
CA GLN A 211 14.43 -3.11 -9.15
C GLN A 211 15.67 -2.29 -9.57
N ALA A 212 16.65 -2.15 -8.67
CA ALA A 212 17.89 -1.42 -8.87
C ALA A 212 19.10 -2.28 -8.44
N PRO A 213 19.35 -3.43 -9.11
CA PRO A 213 20.34 -4.42 -8.67
C PRO A 213 21.79 -3.92 -8.66
N ASN A 214 22.08 -2.80 -9.35
CA ASN A 214 23.40 -2.21 -9.43
C ASN A 214 23.57 -0.97 -8.52
N ALA A 215 22.54 -0.60 -7.76
CA ALA A 215 22.62 0.52 -6.83
C ALA A 215 23.62 0.23 -5.70
N ASP A 216 24.22 1.29 -5.14
CA ASP A 216 25.10 1.15 -3.97
C ASP A 216 24.30 0.54 -2.79
N PRO A 217 24.76 -0.59 -2.20
CA PRO A 217 24.09 -1.20 -1.05
C PRO A 217 23.88 -0.25 0.13
N THR A 218 24.76 0.73 0.31
CA THR A 218 24.65 1.77 1.35
C THR A 218 23.44 2.65 1.10
N GLU A 219 23.20 3.04 -0.15
CA GLU A 219 22.06 3.89 -0.52
C GLU A 219 20.73 3.13 -0.45
N ILE A 220 20.73 1.82 -0.77
CA ILE A 220 19.57 0.96 -0.53
C ILE A 220 19.23 0.92 0.96
N GLU A 221 20.23 0.79 1.82
CA GLU A 221 20.03 0.79 3.27
C GLU A 221 19.51 2.14 3.76
N ASN A 222 20.06 3.26 3.27
CA ASN A 222 19.55 4.60 3.57
C ASN A 222 18.05 4.72 3.30
N VAL A 223 17.56 4.19 2.16
CA VAL A 223 16.13 4.21 1.82
C VAL A 223 15.30 3.31 2.76
N ALA A 224 15.80 2.12 3.07
CA ALA A 224 15.13 1.19 3.97
C ALA A 224 14.97 1.77 5.38
N LEU A 225 15.92 2.58 5.86
CA LEU A 225 15.82 3.25 7.15
C LEU A 225 14.99 4.52 7.08
N PHE A 226 14.99 5.20 5.95
CA PHE A 226 14.11 6.32 5.70
C PHE A 226 12.64 5.89 5.71
N SER A 227 12.30 4.68 5.22
CA SER A 227 10.92 4.18 5.25
C SER A 227 10.35 3.94 6.66
N ARG A 228 11.20 3.88 7.68
CA ARG A 228 10.74 3.86 9.10
C ARG A 228 10.12 5.19 9.53
N ARG A 229 10.48 6.27 8.85
CA ARG A 229 10.17 7.66 9.23
C ARG A 229 9.26 8.34 8.21
N ALA A 230 9.35 7.91 6.95
CA ALA A 230 8.54 8.40 5.86
C ALA A 230 7.63 7.30 5.31
N ARG A 231 6.42 7.71 4.93
CA ARG A 231 5.43 6.85 4.27
C ARG A 231 5.81 6.61 2.80
N LEU A 232 6.73 5.67 2.57
CA LEU A 232 7.17 5.27 1.23
C LEU A 232 6.25 4.21 0.64
N ASN A 233 5.38 4.58 -0.31
CA ASN A 233 4.59 3.60 -1.06
C ASN A 233 5.38 3.06 -2.26
N TYR A 234 4.85 2.07 -2.99
CA TYR A 234 5.54 1.50 -4.15
C TYR A 234 5.72 2.48 -5.32
N ASP A 235 4.88 3.51 -5.43
CA ASP A 235 5.09 4.57 -6.42
C ASP A 235 6.37 5.38 -6.08
N HIS A 236 6.58 5.71 -4.80
CA HIS A 236 7.81 6.34 -4.31
C HIS A 236 9.00 5.40 -4.52
N LEU A 237 8.89 4.12 -4.12
CA LEU A 237 9.97 3.16 -4.27
C LEU A 237 10.36 2.94 -5.73
N ARG A 238 9.40 2.91 -6.66
CA ARG A 238 9.69 2.80 -8.09
C ARG A 238 10.45 4.02 -8.60
N ALA A 239 10.10 5.23 -8.17
CA ALA A 239 10.83 6.43 -8.53
C ALA A 239 12.25 6.42 -7.95
N ILE A 240 12.39 6.04 -6.67
CA ILE A 240 13.70 5.92 -6.01
C ILE A 240 14.58 4.87 -6.70
N ALA A 241 14.03 3.69 -7.00
CA ALA A 241 14.76 2.63 -7.70
C ALA A 241 15.23 3.06 -9.10
N PHE A 242 14.40 3.82 -9.81
CA PHE A 242 14.74 4.36 -11.12
C PHE A 242 15.93 5.32 -11.05
N GLU A 243 15.96 6.22 -10.06
CA GLU A 243 17.08 7.14 -9.86
C GLU A 243 18.34 6.41 -9.36
N LEU A 244 18.22 5.53 -8.36
CA LEU A 244 19.35 4.74 -7.83
C LEU A 244 19.98 3.77 -8.85
N ALA A 245 19.30 3.48 -9.97
CA ALA A 245 19.88 2.69 -11.03
C ALA A 245 20.98 3.43 -11.80
N GLN A 246 21.10 4.75 -11.63
CA GLN A 246 22.17 5.56 -12.21
C GLN A 246 23.43 5.48 -11.33
N PRO A 247 24.63 5.39 -11.93
CA PRO A 247 25.88 5.40 -11.17
C PRO A 247 26.06 6.67 -10.34
N ASP A 248 26.69 6.54 -9.18
CA ASP A 248 27.06 7.65 -8.28
C ASP A 248 25.89 8.48 -7.74
N THR A 249 24.64 8.04 -7.91
CA THR A 249 23.45 8.73 -7.38
C THR A 249 23.31 8.51 -5.88
N LEU A 250 23.14 9.61 -5.15
CA LEU A 250 22.94 9.58 -3.69
C LEU A 250 21.46 9.68 -3.35
N PHE A 251 21.00 8.87 -2.39
CA PHE A 251 19.61 8.93 -1.92
C PHE A 251 19.24 10.32 -1.38
N SER A 252 20.20 11.03 -0.77
CA SER A 252 20.01 12.39 -0.27
C SER A 252 19.65 13.42 -1.36
N GLU A 253 20.01 13.17 -2.62
CA GLU A 253 19.64 14.00 -3.76
C GLU A 253 18.23 13.65 -4.22
N ILE A 254 17.95 12.35 -4.37
CA ILE A 254 16.64 11.82 -4.76
C ILE A 254 15.51 12.32 -3.85
N VAL A 255 15.73 12.30 -2.53
CA VAL A 255 14.71 12.72 -1.55
C VAL A 255 14.34 14.20 -1.67
N GLN A 256 15.26 15.05 -2.16
CA GLN A 256 14.96 16.47 -2.38
C GLN A 256 14.09 16.70 -3.61
N ASP A 257 14.30 15.89 -4.65
CA ASP A 257 13.62 16.03 -5.93
C ASP A 257 12.26 15.33 -5.95
N LEU A 258 12.11 14.26 -5.16
CA LEU A 258 10.85 13.54 -5.04
C LEU A 258 9.89 14.27 -4.09
N ASN A 259 8.61 14.33 -4.49
CA ASN A 259 7.52 14.86 -3.67
C ASN A 259 7.12 13.90 -2.53
N ILE A 260 8.10 13.52 -1.69
CA ILE A 260 7.87 12.73 -0.49
C ILE A 260 7.45 13.72 0.59
N LYS A 261 6.14 13.84 0.79
CA LYS A 261 5.57 14.72 1.81
C LYS A 261 6.09 14.33 3.21
N SER A 262 6.58 15.33 3.92
CA SER A 262 6.99 15.32 5.33
C SER A 262 8.30 14.58 5.64
N ILE A 263 9.41 15.33 5.56
CA ILE A 263 10.52 15.13 6.49
C ILE A 263 10.37 16.22 7.55
N GLU A 264 9.43 16.03 8.46
CA GLU A 264 9.36 16.89 9.64
C GLU A 264 10.59 16.60 10.52
N PRO A 265 11.19 17.63 11.13
CA PRO A 265 12.24 17.42 12.11
C PRO A 265 11.77 16.41 13.16
N SER A 266 12.65 15.50 13.51
CA SER A 266 12.36 14.42 14.44
C SER A 266 13.21 14.60 15.68
N LEU A 267 12.66 14.27 16.85
CA LEU A 267 13.40 14.34 18.10
C LEU A 267 14.26 13.09 18.27
N TYR A 268 15.58 13.26 18.33
CA TYR A 268 16.53 12.17 18.54
C TYR A 268 17.18 12.31 19.91
N ARG A 269 17.28 11.18 20.63
CA ARG A 269 18.17 11.01 21.77
C ARG A 269 19.53 10.61 21.24
N ILE A 270 20.52 11.42 21.54
CA ILE A 270 21.89 11.24 21.14
C ILE A 270 22.67 10.78 22.36
N GLU A 271 23.38 9.66 22.25
CA GLU A 271 24.20 9.10 23.31
C GLU A 271 25.66 9.03 22.86
N ALA A 272 26.53 9.74 23.57
CA ALA A 272 27.98 9.72 23.37
C ALA A 272 28.65 8.95 24.51
N ARG A 273 29.34 7.85 24.18
CA ARG A 273 30.05 7.00 25.15
C ARG A 273 31.54 7.32 25.16
N PHE A 274 32.11 7.64 26.31
CA PHE A 274 33.52 8.01 26.47
C PHE A 274 34.40 6.83 26.92
N PRO A 275 35.74 6.91 26.73
CA PRO A 275 36.67 5.84 27.11
C PRO A 275 36.64 5.48 28.61
N ASP A 276 36.23 6.42 29.47
CA ASP A 276 36.08 6.21 30.92
C ASP A 276 34.75 5.53 31.30
N GLY A 277 33.95 5.14 30.32
CA GLY A 277 32.65 4.49 30.47
C GLY A 277 31.49 5.44 30.74
N LYS A 278 31.72 6.75 30.86
CA LYS A 278 30.63 7.74 30.99
C LYS A 278 29.83 7.82 29.69
N VAL A 279 28.54 8.07 29.83
CA VAL A 279 27.63 8.32 28.71
C VAL A 279 27.01 9.70 28.90
N TRP A 280 27.13 10.54 27.88
CA TRP A 280 26.43 11.82 27.82
C TRP A 280 25.24 11.64 26.90
N SER A 281 24.07 12.14 27.29
CA SER A 281 22.82 11.98 26.56
C SER A 281 22.11 13.32 26.44
N GLU A 282 21.69 13.66 25.23
CA GLU A 282 20.87 14.85 24.96
C GLU A 282 19.76 14.53 23.94
N GLU A 283 18.67 15.30 23.99
CA GLU A 283 17.60 15.21 22.99
C GLU A 283 17.63 16.44 22.08
N ALA A 284 17.71 16.21 20.77
CA ALA A 284 17.76 17.28 19.78
C ALA A 284 16.79 17.01 18.64
N GLU A 285 16.04 18.04 18.27
CA GLU A 285 15.16 18.02 17.11
C GLU A 285 16.01 18.31 15.87
N MET A 286 16.06 17.36 14.95
CA MET A 286 16.86 17.49 13.74
C MET A 286 16.21 16.81 12.56
N ASN A 287 16.47 17.39 11.39
CA ASN A 287 16.15 16.78 10.13
C ASN A 287 17.41 16.11 9.57
N LEU A 288 17.55 14.80 9.80
CA LEU A 288 18.67 13.99 9.30
C LEU A 288 18.62 13.75 7.78
N PHE A 289 17.59 14.20 7.07
CA PHE A 289 17.41 13.83 5.65
C PHE A 289 17.16 15.05 4.75
N GLU A 290 17.06 16.25 5.31
CA GLU A 290 17.10 17.50 4.55
C GLU A 290 18.55 17.80 4.17
N ARG A 291 18.87 17.82 2.86
CA ARG A 291 20.20 18.18 2.34
C ARG A 291 21.38 17.47 3.03
N GLY A 292 21.72 16.31 2.48
CA GLY A 292 22.79 15.43 2.98
C GLY A 292 24.20 16.02 2.93
N ASP A 293 24.40 17.26 2.51
CA ASP A 293 25.65 18.03 2.49
C ASP A 293 25.69 19.17 3.53
N VAL A 294 24.55 19.47 4.18
CA VAL A 294 24.46 20.54 5.18
C VAL A 294 24.78 19.98 6.56
N GLY A 295 25.79 20.54 7.21
CA GLY A 295 26.17 20.18 8.57
C GLY A 295 25.00 20.31 9.56
N ARG A 296 24.95 19.38 10.52
CA ARG A 296 24.06 19.39 11.68
C ARG A 296 24.91 19.53 12.91
N THR A 297 24.66 20.57 13.68
CA THR A 297 25.33 20.82 14.96
C THR A 297 24.33 20.59 16.08
N TYR A 298 24.74 19.80 17.07
CA TYR A 298 24.01 19.63 18.32
C TYR A 298 24.96 19.81 19.50
N GLU A 299 24.40 20.13 20.65
CA GLU A 299 25.17 20.33 21.87
C GLU A 299 25.01 19.12 22.79
N LEU A 300 26.13 18.54 23.21
CA LEU A 300 26.21 17.52 24.25
C LEU A 300 26.62 18.17 25.55
N ARG A 301 25.72 18.19 26.52
CA ARG A 301 25.98 18.80 27.83
C ARG A 301 26.23 17.76 28.91
N ASN A 302 27.08 18.12 29.85
CA ASN A 302 27.16 17.52 31.17
C ASN A 302 27.20 18.65 32.22
N ALA A 303 27.18 18.32 33.51
CA ALA A 303 27.11 19.28 34.61
C ALA A 303 28.13 20.43 34.55
N ASN A 304 29.29 20.22 33.91
CA ASN A 304 30.41 21.15 33.93
C ASN A 304 30.99 21.51 32.55
N ARG A 305 30.49 20.93 31.45
CA ARG A 305 31.07 21.08 30.10
C ARG A 305 29.99 20.92 29.02
N SER A 306 30.14 21.66 27.92
CA SER A 306 29.43 21.42 26.67
C SER A 306 30.42 21.02 25.57
N LEU A 307 29.94 20.18 24.65
CA LEU A 307 30.60 19.89 23.38
C LEU A 307 29.62 20.15 22.25
N PHE A 308 30.04 20.90 21.25
CA PHE A 308 29.30 21.10 20.02
C PHE A 308 29.79 20.08 18.99
N ALA A 309 28.87 19.21 18.59
CA ALA A 309 29.12 18.09 17.72
C ALA A 309 28.49 18.36 16.35
N SER A 310 29.32 18.44 15.32
CA SER A 310 28.94 18.71 13.94
C SER A 310 29.18 17.48 13.06
N PHE A 311 28.16 17.10 12.29
CA PHE A 311 28.27 16.02 11.31
C PHE A 311 27.45 16.35 10.07
N VAL A 312 27.71 15.64 8.99
CA VAL A 312 26.90 15.74 7.76
C VAL A 312 26.04 14.47 7.65
N PRO A 313 24.74 14.55 7.32
CA PRO A 313 23.88 13.38 7.39
C PRO A 313 24.26 12.20 6.48
N ARG A 314 24.98 12.45 5.37
CA ARG A 314 25.55 11.39 4.51
C ARG A 314 26.58 10.49 5.21
N ASP A 315 27.14 10.96 6.33
CA ASP A 315 28.15 10.24 7.10
C ASP A 315 27.56 9.31 8.16
N LEU A 316 26.23 9.33 8.32
CA LEU A 316 25.52 8.45 9.23
C LEU A 316 25.56 7.01 8.75
N VAL A 317 25.84 6.11 9.69
CA VAL A 317 25.71 4.67 9.49
C VAL A 317 24.44 4.22 10.20
N PHE A 318 23.60 3.48 9.51
CA PHE A 318 22.33 3.05 10.05
C PHE A 318 22.31 1.54 10.23
N GLU A 319 21.92 1.08 11.42
CA GLU A 319 21.83 -0.33 11.76
C GLU A 319 20.42 -0.88 11.60
N SER A 320 20.35 -2.19 11.40
CA SER A 320 19.09 -2.93 11.18
C SER A 320 18.11 -2.87 12.35
N ASP A 321 18.54 -2.55 13.56
CA ASP A 321 17.68 -2.32 14.73
C ASP A 321 17.10 -0.90 14.78
N GLY A 322 17.58 0.01 13.91
CA GLY A 322 17.14 1.40 13.83
C GLY A 322 18.03 2.38 14.57
N THR A 323 19.08 1.89 15.23
CA THR A 323 20.14 2.73 15.79
C THR A 323 20.92 3.38 14.65
N ILE A 324 21.20 4.67 14.80
CA ILE A 324 22.02 5.44 13.87
C ILE A 324 23.34 5.71 14.58
N PHE A 325 24.46 5.56 13.89
CA PHE A 325 25.80 5.85 14.39
C PHE A 325 26.43 6.99 13.60
N ILE A 326 27.19 7.82 14.31
CA ILE A 326 28.12 8.77 13.69
C ILE A 326 29.52 8.19 13.84
N PRO A 327 30.22 7.85 12.74
CA PRO A 327 31.63 7.50 12.79
C PRO A 327 32.43 8.66 13.40
N ILE A 328 33.24 8.38 14.42
CA ILE A 328 33.96 9.41 15.17
C ILE A 328 34.97 10.18 14.28
N ASP A 329 35.52 9.52 13.27
CA ASP A 329 36.41 10.11 12.26
C ASP A 329 35.69 11.08 11.30
N ARG A 330 34.34 11.10 11.32
CA ARG A 330 33.48 12.00 10.55
C ARG A 330 32.67 12.95 11.43
N LEU A 331 33.00 13.02 12.72
CA LEU A 331 32.37 13.89 13.68
C LEU A 331 33.32 15.01 14.07
N GLU A 332 32.97 16.24 13.74
CA GLU A 332 33.66 17.43 14.23
C GLU A 332 33.16 17.73 15.64
N LEU A 333 34.09 17.95 16.58
CA LEU A 333 33.79 18.27 17.97
C LEU A 333 34.59 19.47 18.41
N VAL A 334 33.91 20.46 18.99
CA VAL A 334 34.53 21.62 19.64
C VAL A 334 33.89 21.86 21.00
N ASP A 335 34.63 22.44 21.94
CA ASP A 335 34.11 22.85 23.24
C ASP A 335 33.54 24.29 23.23
N ASP A 336 33.20 24.81 24.41
CA ASP A 336 32.67 26.18 24.58
C ASP A 336 33.64 27.29 24.16
N GLU A 337 34.93 26.98 23.97
CA GLU A 337 35.98 27.92 23.54
C GLU A 337 36.35 27.73 22.06
N ASP A 338 35.56 26.96 21.30
CA ASP A 338 35.82 26.57 19.90
C ASP A 338 37.12 25.73 19.72
N GLU A 339 37.60 25.05 20.78
CA GLU A 339 38.79 24.20 20.74
C GLU A 339 38.45 22.70 20.63
N GLU A 340 39.33 21.91 20.00
CA GLU A 340 39.17 20.44 19.94
C GLU A 340 39.26 19.83 21.35
N PRO A 341 38.34 18.92 21.72
CA PRO A 341 38.35 18.35 23.06
C PRO A 341 39.52 17.39 23.29
N GLU A 342 40.09 17.42 24.50
CA GLU A 342 41.16 16.50 24.91
C GLU A 342 40.75 15.01 24.85
N ILE A 343 39.44 14.73 24.95
CA ILE A 343 38.89 13.37 24.98
C ILE A 343 37.70 13.27 24.04
N TYR A 344 37.84 12.42 23.03
CA TYR A 344 36.78 12.09 22.09
C TYR A 344 35.88 10.95 22.62
N PRO A 345 34.60 10.93 22.25
CA PRO A 345 33.76 9.77 22.47
C PRO A 345 34.25 8.56 21.65
N THR A 346 34.09 7.36 22.22
CA THR A 346 34.34 6.08 21.54
C THR A 346 33.21 5.69 20.58
N SER A 347 31.99 6.16 20.83
CA SER A 347 30.84 5.96 19.96
C SER A 347 29.82 7.06 20.17
N VAL A 348 29.15 7.46 19.09
CA VAL A 348 27.99 8.35 19.13
C VAL A 348 26.84 7.67 18.40
N SER A 349 25.70 7.52 19.08
CA SER A 349 24.50 6.92 18.51
C SER A 349 23.27 7.81 18.67
N LEU A 350 22.40 7.83 17.67
CA LEU A 350 21.13 8.53 17.68
C LEU A 350 19.98 7.53 17.68
N THR A 351 19.05 7.71 18.60
CA THR A 351 17.82 6.92 18.73
C THR A 351 16.62 7.85 18.67
N LEU A 352 15.61 7.53 17.88
CA LEU A 352 14.41 8.36 17.76
C LEU A 352 13.59 8.34 19.08
N VAL A 353 13.16 9.51 19.56
CA VAL A 353 12.35 9.68 20.78
C VAL A 353 10.87 9.67 20.43
N GLY A 354 10.04 9.00 21.24
CA GLY A 354 8.57 9.10 21.14
C GLY A 354 7.86 8.04 20.29
N GLN A 355 8.56 7.09 19.68
CA GLN A 355 7.94 5.90 19.07
C GLN A 355 8.09 4.68 19.98
N THR A 356 7.18 4.51 20.93
CA THR A 356 7.11 3.32 21.81
C THR A 356 6.45 2.10 21.18
N ALA A 357 6.13 2.11 19.88
CA ALA A 357 5.71 0.93 19.14
C ALA A 357 6.21 1.00 17.70
N TYR A 358 7.15 0.13 17.36
CA TYR A 358 7.60 -0.10 16.00
C TYR A 358 6.50 -0.83 15.22
N GLY A 359 5.88 -0.10 14.28
CA GLY A 359 4.76 -0.55 13.47
C GLY A 359 3.79 0.61 13.25
N PHE A 360 3.34 0.84 12.02
CA PHE A 360 2.19 1.70 11.80
C PHE A 360 1.05 1.17 12.68
N GLY A 361 0.55 2.00 13.59
CA GLY A 361 -0.31 1.57 14.69
C GLY A 361 -1.56 0.79 14.24
N LEU A 362 -1.92 -0.17 15.11
CA LEU A 362 -3.14 -0.99 15.13
C LEU A 362 -4.45 -0.21 14.92
#